data_AF-F4R6Y4-F1
#
_entry.id   AF-F4R6Y4-F1
#
_cell.length_a   1.000
_cell.length_b   1.000
_cell.length_c   1.000
_cell.angle_alpha   90.00
_cell.angle_beta   90.00
_cell.angle_gamma   90.00
#
_symmetry.space_group_name_H-M   'P 1'
#
loop_
_entity.id
_entity.type
_entity.pdbx_description
1 polymer ?
#
loop_
_entity_poly.entity_id
_entity_poly.type
_entity_poly.pdbx_seq_one_letter_code
_entity_poly.pdbx_strand_id
1 'polypeptide(L)'
;MPIPISYTAVLSAILRTTGDPVRVHPGEDALSHHMTPTNLVLKDGEGEPLSVSVESLSLSMENDLLCRDRTVHLSGPFGVNPVSREAFIKHSPLTQSEICSAAPDPKEIAGKATISGIGKVVNVSLTLVDNLTDEEEQWHLTVDAEHKIFDPKVIFMLCPSLSPPLVVIEWSLLTWLLLSLHLT
;
A
#
# COMPACT_ATOMS: atom_id res chain seq x y z
N MET A 1 -21.79 20.94 6.62
CA MET A 1 -20.97 20.82 5.39
C MET A 1 -20.76 19.33 5.12
N PRO A 2 -20.92 18.83 3.89
CA PRO A 2 -20.62 17.43 3.59
C PRO A 2 -19.12 17.18 3.80
N ILE A 3 -18.80 16.08 4.49
CA ILE A 3 -17.41 15.65 4.69
C ILE A 3 -16.91 15.16 3.31
N PRO A 4 -15.80 15.71 2.78
CA PRO A 4 -15.25 15.23 1.52
C PRO A 4 -14.84 13.76 1.68
N ILE A 5 -15.43 12.90 0.85
CA ILE A 5 -15.10 11.47 0.82
C ILE A 5 -13.67 11.32 0.27
N SER A 6 -12.79 10.75 1.08
CA SER A 6 -11.43 10.38 0.68
C SER A 6 -11.45 8.95 0.15
N TYR A 7 -11.10 8.76 -1.12
CA TYR A 7 -11.00 7.45 -1.78
C TYR A 7 -9.61 6.84 -1.60
N THR A 8 -9.03 6.99 -0.41
CA THR A 8 -7.65 6.55 -0.14
C THR A 8 -7.66 5.08 0.24
N ALA A 9 -6.80 4.29 -0.40
CA ALA A 9 -6.57 2.92 0.02
C ALA A 9 -5.77 2.90 1.34
N VAL A 10 -6.09 1.97 2.22
CA VAL A 10 -5.39 1.66 3.45
C VAL A 10 -4.69 0.33 3.27
N LEU A 11 -3.36 0.33 3.42
CA LEU A 11 -2.54 -0.87 3.49
C LEU A 11 -2.30 -1.21 4.96
N SER A 12 -2.47 -2.48 5.31
CA SER A 12 -2.04 -3.06 6.58
C SER A 12 -1.06 -4.19 6.27
N ALA A 13 0.18 -4.07 6.72
CA ALA A 13 1.22 -5.02 6.36
C ALA A 13 2.26 -5.20 7.46
N ILE A 14 2.87 -6.38 7.49
CA ILE A 14 4.12 -6.63 8.23
C ILE A 14 5.27 -6.27 7.30
N LEU A 15 6.09 -5.32 7.72
CA LEU A 15 7.18 -4.76 6.95
C LEU A 15 8.48 -4.89 7.74
N ARG A 16 9.57 -5.12 7.03
CA ARG A 16 10.91 -5.04 7.61
C ARG A 16 11.60 -3.77 7.14
N THR A 17 12.13 -2.99 8.06
CA THR A 17 12.93 -1.80 7.75
C THR A 17 14.31 -2.23 7.24
N THR A 18 14.71 -1.70 6.09
CA THR A 18 15.97 -2.07 5.40
C THR A 18 17.00 -0.94 5.46
N GLY A 19 16.56 0.28 5.75
CA GLY A 19 17.40 1.46 5.85
C GLY A 19 17.17 2.23 7.15
N ASP A 20 18.04 3.21 7.38
CA ASP A 20 17.85 4.19 8.43
C ASP A 20 16.80 5.23 7.98
N PRO A 21 16.03 5.80 8.90
CA PRO A 21 15.04 6.83 8.59
C PRO A 21 15.73 8.09 8.06
N VAL A 22 15.24 8.62 6.94
CA VAL A 22 15.74 9.85 6.31
C VAL A 22 14.71 10.94 6.49
N ARG A 23 15.15 12.09 7.01
CA ARG A 23 14.31 13.29 7.13
C ARG A 23 14.05 13.87 5.73
N VAL A 24 12.79 13.96 5.33
CA VAL A 24 12.42 14.36 3.95
C VAL A 24 11.97 15.80 3.86
N HIS A 25 11.41 16.35 4.96
CA HIS A 25 11.15 17.78 5.07
C HIS A 25 11.70 18.29 6.41
N PRO A 26 12.63 19.25 6.40
CA PRO A 26 13.03 19.93 7.62
C PRO A 26 11.88 20.85 8.05
N GLY A 27 11.05 20.38 8.98
CA GLY A 27 10.26 21.28 9.80
C GLY A 27 11.19 22.10 10.70
N GLU A 28 10.82 23.32 11.04
CA GLU A 28 11.53 24.11 12.07
C GLU A 28 11.33 23.51 13.48
N ASP A 29 10.40 22.57 13.63
CA ASP A 29 9.96 21.99 14.92
C ASP A 29 10.47 20.56 15.19
N ALA A 30 10.27 20.12 16.44
CA ALA A 30 10.59 18.77 16.95
C ALA A 30 9.84 17.61 16.24
N LEU A 31 8.81 17.92 15.46
CA LEU A 31 8.08 16.96 14.62
C LEU A 31 8.50 17.16 13.16
N SER A 32 8.91 16.08 12.49
CA SER A 32 9.20 16.15 11.07
C SER A 32 8.86 14.89 10.31
N HIS A 33 8.80 15.04 8.98
CA HIS A 33 8.50 13.94 8.08
C HIS A 33 9.74 13.10 7.84
N HIS A 34 9.60 11.80 8.09
CA HIS A 34 10.66 10.82 7.90
C HIS A 34 10.20 9.75 6.94
N MET A 35 11.09 9.37 6.02
CA MET A 35 10.91 8.24 5.15
C MET A 35 11.88 7.13 5.56
N THR A 36 11.37 5.92 5.73
CA THR A 36 12.19 4.76 6.08
C THR A 36 12.05 3.73 4.98
N PRO A 37 13.15 3.26 4.37
CA PRO A 37 13.10 2.15 3.42
C PRO A 37 12.59 0.88 4.11
N THR A 38 11.59 0.23 3.52
CA THR A 38 11.04 -1.04 4.00
C THR A 38 10.84 -2.04 2.88
N ASN A 39 10.71 -3.31 3.23
CA ASN A 39 10.33 -4.37 2.30
C ASN A 39 8.99 -4.98 2.70
N LEU A 40 8.11 -5.06 1.71
CA LEU A 40 6.85 -5.79 1.74
C LEU A 40 7.05 -7.16 1.12
N VAL A 41 6.60 -8.23 1.79
CA VAL A 41 6.68 -9.60 1.26
C VAL A 41 5.29 -10.04 0.77
N LEU A 42 5.18 -10.26 -0.54
CA LEU A 42 4.01 -10.76 -1.23
C LEU A 42 4.20 -12.22 -1.61
N LYS A 43 3.16 -12.83 -2.18
CA LYS A 43 3.30 -14.08 -2.94
C LYS A 43 3.41 -13.74 -4.42
N ASP A 44 4.18 -14.51 -5.18
CA ASP A 44 4.12 -14.47 -6.64
C ASP A 44 3.04 -15.42 -7.18
N GLY A 45 3.00 -15.61 -8.51
CA GLY A 45 2.04 -16.50 -9.16
C GLY A 45 2.24 -17.99 -8.85
N GLU A 46 3.41 -18.39 -8.35
CA GLU A 46 3.71 -19.76 -7.91
C GLU A 46 3.45 -19.94 -6.40
N GLY A 47 3.10 -18.86 -5.71
CA GLY A 47 2.88 -18.83 -4.27
C GLY A 47 4.17 -18.65 -3.45
N GLU A 48 5.31 -18.43 -4.10
CA GLU A 48 6.60 -18.21 -3.44
C GLU A 48 6.75 -16.75 -2.96
N PRO A 49 7.55 -16.48 -1.92
CA PRO A 49 7.70 -15.13 -1.39
C PRO A 49 8.40 -14.18 -2.36
N LEU A 50 7.76 -13.05 -2.66
CA LEU A 50 8.30 -11.96 -3.46
C LEU A 50 8.49 -10.71 -2.60
N SER A 51 9.72 -10.21 -2.49
CA SER A 51 10.01 -8.96 -1.78
C SER A 51 9.88 -7.75 -2.70
N VAL A 52 9.09 -6.77 -2.27
CA VAL A 52 8.84 -5.50 -2.98
C VAL A 52 9.26 -4.34 -2.09
N SER A 53 10.01 -3.39 -2.65
CA SER A 53 10.43 -2.18 -1.94
C SER A 53 9.23 -1.26 -1.72
N VAL A 54 9.03 -0.82 -0.49
CA VAL A 54 7.99 0.14 -0.10
C VAL A 54 8.59 1.13 0.88
N GLU A 55 8.34 2.42 0.71
CA GLU A 55 8.79 3.42 1.67
C GLU A 55 7.74 3.60 2.77
N SER A 56 8.15 3.66 4.04
CA SER A 56 7.25 4.12 5.10
C SER A 56 7.41 5.63 5.27
N LEU A 57 6.31 6.37 5.40
CA LEU A 57 6.30 7.81 5.63
C LEU A 57 5.60 8.11 6.96
N SER A 58 6.29 8.75 7.89
CA SER A 58 5.71 9.17 9.16
C SER A 58 5.86 10.66 9.41
N LEU A 59 5.01 11.20 10.29
CA LEU A 59 5.24 12.46 10.99
C LEU A 59 5.48 12.10 12.45
N SER A 60 6.72 12.20 12.91
CA SER A 60 7.13 11.62 14.19
C SER A 60 8.28 12.40 14.82
N MET A 61 8.45 12.22 16.13
CA MET A 61 9.63 12.68 16.87
C MET A 61 10.78 11.68 16.68
N GLU A 62 12.01 12.09 17.00
CA GLU A 62 13.20 11.24 16.84
C GLU A 62 13.12 9.90 17.58
N ASN A 63 12.44 9.86 18.74
CA ASN A 63 12.31 8.64 19.54
C ASN A 63 11.31 7.62 18.96
N ASP A 64 10.46 8.04 18.03
CA ASP A 64 9.41 7.19 17.45
C ASP A 64 9.78 6.67 16.05
N LEU A 65 11.02 6.92 15.60
CA LEU A 65 11.48 6.55 14.27
C LEU A 65 11.64 5.04 14.12
N LEU A 66 11.32 4.57 12.92
CA LEU A 66 11.56 3.19 12.52
C LEU A 66 13.04 3.00 12.21
N CYS A 67 13.79 2.45 13.16
CA CYS A 67 15.20 2.10 12.96
C CYS A 67 15.37 0.93 11.98
N ARG A 68 16.55 0.79 11.36
CA ARG A 68 16.92 -0.36 10.52
C ARG A 68 16.74 -1.68 11.27
N ASP A 69 16.46 -2.75 10.51
CA ASP A 69 16.39 -4.14 10.99
C ASP A 69 15.26 -4.41 12.00
N ARG A 70 14.19 -3.61 11.94
CA ARG A 70 12.98 -3.79 12.73
C ARG A 70 11.88 -4.38 11.86
N THR A 71 11.19 -5.36 12.42
CA THR A 71 9.99 -5.94 11.84
C THR A 71 8.80 -5.31 12.54
N VAL A 72 7.99 -4.60 11.77
CA VAL A 72 6.88 -3.80 12.28
C VAL A 72 5.60 -4.11 11.52
N HIS A 73 4.47 -4.05 12.20
CA HIS A 73 3.18 -3.97 11.56
C HIS A 73 2.84 -2.49 11.36
N LEU A 74 2.61 -2.07 10.11
CA LEU A 74 2.15 -0.73 9.78
C LEU A 74 0.75 -0.80 9.19
N SER A 75 -0.09 0.14 9.60
CA SER A 75 -1.40 0.38 8.98
C SER A 75 -1.56 1.85 8.63
N GLY A 76 -2.06 2.13 7.44
CA GLY A 76 -2.42 3.49 7.06
C GLY A 76 -2.52 3.72 5.56
N PRO A 77 -2.68 4.99 5.15
CA PRO A 77 -2.84 5.36 3.75
C PRO A 77 -1.71 4.82 2.86
N PHE A 78 -2.10 4.12 1.80
CA PHE A 78 -1.23 3.67 0.73
C PHE A 78 -1.20 4.70 -0.40
N GLY A 79 -0.02 4.92 -0.97
CA GLY A 79 0.16 5.80 -2.11
C GLY A 79 1.30 5.35 -3.01
N VAL A 80 1.35 5.99 -4.18
CA VAL A 80 2.42 5.80 -5.16
C VAL A 80 2.87 7.18 -5.61
N ASN A 81 4.17 7.42 -5.58
CA ASN A 81 4.74 8.66 -6.11
C ASN A 81 4.47 8.73 -7.63
N PRO A 82 3.79 9.76 -8.15
CA PRO A 82 3.42 9.81 -9.57
C PRO A 82 4.62 9.93 -10.52
N VAL A 83 5.75 10.43 -10.02
CA VAL A 83 6.98 10.63 -10.80
C VAL A 83 7.89 9.40 -10.73
N SER A 84 8.28 8.96 -9.53
CA SER A 84 9.20 7.83 -9.37
C SER A 84 8.52 6.47 -9.47
N ARG A 85 7.17 6.44 -9.36
CA ARG A 85 6.36 5.21 -9.26
C ARG A 85 6.66 4.35 -8.03
N GLU A 86 7.38 4.90 -7.05
CA GLU A 86 7.66 4.21 -5.79
C GLU A 86 6.41 4.17 -4.91
N ALA A 87 6.12 2.99 -4.36
CA ALA A 87 5.03 2.78 -3.43
C ALA A 87 5.44 3.19 -2.01
N PHE A 88 4.50 3.76 -1.26
CA PHE A 88 4.74 4.10 0.13
C PHE A 88 3.49 3.91 1.00
N ILE A 89 3.71 3.75 2.30
CA ILE A 89 2.67 3.68 3.33
C ILE A 89 2.87 4.81 4.34
N LYS A 90 1.83 5.62 4.53
CA LYS A 90 1.83 6.61 5.60
C LYS A 90 1.41 5.96 6.91
N HIS A 91 2.14 6.22 7.99
CA HIS A 91 1.81 5.73 9.32
C HIS A 91 2.04 6.79 10.40
N SER A 92 1.66 6.46 11.63
CA SER A 92 1.92 7.22 12.84
C SER A 92 2.32 6.26 13.97
N PRO A 93 2.83 6.75 15.10
CA PRO A 93 3.09 5.91 16.27
C PRO A 93 1.86 5.13 16.75
N LEU A 94 0.64 5.65 16.51
CA LEU A 94 -0.62 5.00 16.86
C LEU A 94 -1.04 3.88 15.90
N THR A 95 -0.47 3.87 14.68
CA THR A 95 -0.80 2.89 13.64
C THR A 95 0.40 2.00 13.29
N GLN A 96 1.42 2.00 14.15
CA GLN A 96 2.55 1.07 14.10
C GLN A 96 2.58 0.17 15.32
N SER A 97 3.09 -1.03 15.15
CA SER A 97 3.41 -1.93 16.25
C SER A 97 4.71 -2.66 15.94
N GLU A 98 5.70 -2.57 16.83
CA GLU A 98 6.92 -3.37 16.70
C GLU A 98 6.62 -4.83 17.02
N ILE A 99 7.01 -5.74 16.14
CA ILE A 99 6.83 -7.17 16.31
C ILE A 99 8.11 -7.76 16.92
N CYS A 100 9.25 -7.55 16.25
CA CYS A 100 10.53 -8.08 16.66
C CYS A 100 11.70 -7.40 15.90
N SER A 101 12.92 -7.60 16.40
CA SER A 101 14.16 -7.22 15.71
C SER A 101 14.68 -8.30 14.75
N ALA A 102 14.24 -9.55 14.93
CA ALA A 102 14.62 -10.64 14.05
C ALA A 102 13.93 -10.52 12.69
N ALA A 103 14.61 -10.97 11.63
CA ALA A 103 13.97 -11.10 10.32
C ALA A 103 12.99 -12.29 10.38
N PRO A 104 11.69 -12.08 10.12
CA PRO A 104 10.76 -13.19 10.00
C PRO A 104 11.11 -14.03 8.76
N ASP A 105 10.74 -15.31 8.78
CA ASP A 105 10.78 -16.12 7.56
C ASP A 105 9.84 -15.49 6.50
N PRO A 106 10.35 -15.13 5.31
CA PRO A 106 9.52 -14.59 4.24
C PRO A 106 8.29 -15.45 3.93
N LYS A 107 8.38 -16.78 4.04
CA LYS A 107 7.24 -17.70 3.82
C LYS A 107 6.14 -17.52 4.84
N GLU A 108 6.48 -17.15 6.07
CA GLU A 108 5.50 -16.92 7.13
C GLU A 108 4.77 -15.58 6.99
N ILE A 109 5.35 -14.59 6.31
CA ILE A 109 4.75 -13.25 6.15
C ILE A 109 4.21 -12.98 4.75
N ALA A 110 4.59 -13.77 3.75
CA ALA A 110 4.12 -13.65 2.38
C ALA A 110 2.58 -13.71 2.30
N GLY A 111 1.99 -12.67 1.71
CA GLY A 111 0.54 -12.59 1.51
C GLY A 111 -0.27 -12.25 2.77
N LYS A 112 0.38 -11.86 3.88
CA LYS A 112 -0.31 -11.35 5.08
C LYS A 112 -0.67 -9.86 5.01
N ALA A 113 -0.29 -9.18 3.92
CA ALA A 113 -0.66 -7.79 3.69
C ALA A 113 -2.09 -7.69 3.17
N THR A 114 -2.84 -6.72 3.69
CA THR A 114 -4.19 -6.42 3.25
C THR A 114 -4.26 -5.00 2.73
N ILE A 115 -4.90 -4.82 1.58
CA ILE A 115 -5.24 -3.49 1.05
C ILE A 115 -6.75 -3.37 1.00
N SER A 116 -7.27 -2.27 1.55
CA SER A 116 -8.70 -1.97 1.56
C SER A 116 -8.90 -0.54 1.11
N GLY A 117 -9.97 -0.24 0.39
CA GLY A 117 -10.19 1.11 -0.09
C GLY A 117 -11.61 1.30 -0.58
N ILE A 118 -12.07 2.55 -0.55
CA ILE A 118 -13.30 2.95 -1.23
C ILE A 118 -12.88 3.57 -2.55
N GLY A 119 -13.44 3.09 -3.64
CA GLY A 119 -13.17 3.57 -5.00
C GLY A 119 -14.45 3.84 -5.75
N LYS A 120 -14.35 4.65 -6.81
CA LYS A 120 -15.43 4.81 -7.78
C LYS A 120 -15.30 3.70 -8.81
N VAL A 121 -16.30 2.83 -8.90
CA VAL A 121 -16.33 1.80 -9.94
C VAL A 121 -16.37 2.48 -11.31
N VAL A 122 -15.42 2.15 -12.16
CA VAL A 122 -15.28 2.67 -13.53
C VAL A 122 -15.87 1.69 -14.53
N ASN A 123 -15.61 0.41 -14.31
CA ASN A 123 -16.01 -0.65 -15.21
C ASN A 123 -16.27 -1.94 -14.42
N VAL A 124 -17.21 -2.72 -14.93
CA VAL A 124 -17.54 -4.05 -14.41
C VAL A 124 -17.68 -4.95 -15.62
N SER A 125 -16.85 -5.98 -15.72
CA SER A 125 -16.94 -6.98 -16.77
C SER A 125 -17.15 -8.36 -16.19
N LEU A 126 -17.94 -9.15 -16.92
CA LEU A 126 -18.22 -10.54 -16.59
C LEU A 126 -17.76 -11.36 -17.79
N THR A 127 -16.75 -12.21 -17.59
CA THR A 127 -16.23 -13.09 -18.64
C THR A 127 -16.51 -14.53 -18.26
N LEU A 128 -17.09 -15.29 -19.20
CA LEU A 128 -17.12 -16.74 -19.13
C LEU A 128 -15.71 -17.25 -19.41
N VAL A 129 -15.18 -18.05 -18.50
CA VAL A 129 -13.96 -18.80 -18.77
C VAL A 129 -14.38 -20.15 -19.32
N ASP A 130 -14.24 -20.30 -20.63
CA ASP A 130 -14.43 -21.58 -21.31
C ASP A 130 -13.25 -22.49 -20.94
N ASN A 131 -13.32 -23.12 -19.77
CA ASN A 131 -12.39 -24.19 -19.42
C ASN A 131 -12.76 -25.42 -20.25
N LEU A 132 -11.96 -25.72 -21.27
CA LEU A 132 -12.11 -26.91 -22.12
C LEU A 132 -12.01 -28.24 -21.35
N THR A 133 -11.66 -28.20 -20.07
CA THR A 133 -11.38 -29.37 -19.23
C THR A 133 -12.32 -29.56 -18.04
N ASP A 134 -13.12 -28.56 -17.67
CA ASP A 134 -14.08 -28.65 -16.54
C ASP A 134 -15.51 -28.48 -17.04
N GLU A 135 -16.42 -29.38 -16.64
CA GLU A 135 -17.84 -29.36 -17.06
C GLU A 135 -18.65 -28.22 -16.41
N GLU A 136 -18.04 -27.38 -15.58
CA GLU A 136 -18.70 -26.27 -14.90
C GLU A 136 -18.23 -24.93 -15.48
N GLU A 137 -19.16 -24.21 -16.12
CA GLU A 137 -18.93 -22.84 -16.60
C GLU A 137 -18.60 -21.91 -15.43
N GLN A 138 -17.36 -21.45 -15.35
CA GLN A 138 -16.91 -20.52 -14.31
C GLN A 138 -17.06 -19.08 -14.80
N TRP A 139 -17.78 -18.27 -14.02
CA TRP A 139 -17.94 -16.84 -14.26
C TRP A 139 -16.85 -16.05 -13.55
N HIS A 140 -16.12 -15.22 -14.28
CA HIS A 140 -15.14 -14.29 -13.73
C HIS A 140 -15.70 -12.86 -13.73
N LEU A 141 -15.93 -12.31 -12.54
CA LEU A 141 -16.30 -10.91 -12.35
C LEU A 141 -15.03 -10.08 -12.15
N THR A 142 -14.82 -9.10 -13.03
CA THR A 142 -13.75 -8.09 -12.90
C THR A 142 -14.38 -6.73 -12.58
N VAL A 143 -13.86 -6.05 -11.56
CA VAL A 143 -14.29 -4.70 -11.18
C VAL A 143 -13.09 -3.77 -11.24
N ASP A 144 -13.14 -2.79 -12.14
CA ASP A 144 -12.15 -1.72 -12.21
C ASP A 144 -12.63 -0.55 -11.36
N ALA A 145 -11.81 -0.11 -10.40
CA ALA A 145 -12.14 0.98 -9.50
C ALA A 145 -11.06 2.09 -9.50
N GLU A 146 -11.52 3.33 -9.59
CA GLU A 146 -10.74 4.55 -9.43
C GLU A 146 -10.56 4.88 -7.94
N HIS A 147 -9.31 5.05 -7.52
CA HIS A 147 -8.96 5.51 -6.17
C HIS A 147 -8.19 6.82 -6.21
N LYS A 148 -8.34 7.65 -5.17
CA LYS A 148 -7.52 8.85 -5.04
C LYS A 148 -6.15 8.43 -4.54
N ILE A 149 -5.12 8.66 -5.34
CA ILE A 149 -3.73 8.51 -4.90
C ILE A 149 -3.46 9.59 -3.85
N PHE A 150 -3.00 9.17 -2.68
CA PHE A 150 -2.41 10.08 -1.73
C PHE A 150 -1.01 10.45 -2.24
N ASP A 151 -0.74 11.74 -2.45
CA ASP A 151 0.61 12.23 -2.77
C ASP A 151 1.06 13.14 -1.60
N PRO A 152 2.10 12.74 -0.85
CA PRO A 152 2.57 13.51 0.28
C PRO A 152 3.15 14.85 -0.16
N LYS A 153 3.82 14.91 -1.32
CA LYS A 153 4.48 16.12 -1.84
C LYS A 153 3.49 17.13 -2.41
N VAL A 154 2.37 16.68 -2.96
CA VAL A 154 1.32 17.58 -3.48
C VAL A 154 0.55 18.26 -2.35
N ILE A 155 0.33 17.59 -1.20
CA ILE A 155 -0.27 18.25 -0.03
C ILE A 155 0.62 19.39 0.49
N PHE A 156 1.95 19.31 0.31
CA PHE A 156 2.87 20.39 0.72
C PHE A 156 2.91 21.59 -0.24
N MET A 157 2.31 21.50 -1.45
CA MET A 157 2.25 22.61 -2.41
C MET A 157 0.85 23.22 -2.60
N LEU A 158 -0.19 22.64 -2.01
CA LEU A 158 -1.56 23.09 -2.24
C LEU A 158 -2.02 24.15 -1.23
N CYS A 159 -1.84 25.42 -1.62
CA CYS A 159 -2.93 26.39 -1.54
C CYS A 159 -4.26 25.75 -1.99
N PRO A 160 -5.43 26.10 -1.40
CA PRO A 160 -6.68 25.37 -1.57
C PRO A 160 -7.37 25.50 -2.94
N SER A 161 -6.67 25.82 -4.03
CA SER A 161 -7.29 26.17 -5.32
C SER A 161 -7.00 25.23 -6.49
N LEU A 162 -6.21 24.16 -6.33
CA LEU A 162 -5.87 23.27 -7.45
C LEU A 162 -6.27 21.83 -7.16
N SER A 163 -7.16 21.32 -8.01
CA SER A 163 -7.61 19.92 -8.02
C SER A 163 -6.43 18.97 -8.27
N PRO A 164 -6.28 17.88 -7.49
CA PRO A 164 -5.20 16.92 -7.68
C PRO A 164 -5.34 16.15 -9.01
N PRO A 165 -4.22 15.77 -9.65
CA PRO A 165 -4.23 15.02 -10.90
C PRO A 165 -4.82 13.61 -10.71
N LEU A 166 -5.64 13.19 -11.68
CA LEU A 166 -6.21 11.85 -11.76
C LEU A 166 -5.16 10.89 -12.34
N VAL A 167 -4.91 9.78 -11.66
CA VAL A 167 -4.05 8.70 -12.16
C VAL A 167 -4.86 7.42 -12.09
N VAL A 168 -5.04 6.79 -13.25
CA VAL A 168 -5.63 5.45 -13.37
C VAL A 168 -4.53 4.45 -13.00
N ILE A 169 -4.74 3.69 -11.92
CA ILE A 169 -3.90 2.54 -11.58
C ILE A 169 -4.53 1.33 -12.26
N GLU A 170 -3.83 0.80 -13.26
CA GLU A 170 -4.20 -0.45 -13.92
C GLU A 170 -3.74 -1.61 -13.02
N TRP A 171 -4.69 -2.33 -12.41
CA TRP A 171 -4.41 -3.43 -11.47
C TRP A 171 -4.03 -4.75 -12.20
N SER A 172 -3.37 -4.70 -13.36
CA SER A 172 -3.10 -5.88 -14.20
C SER A 172 -2.05 -6.84 -13.62
N LEU A 173 -1.24 -6.39 -12.66
CA LEU A 173 -0.26 -7.25 -11.96
C LEU A 173 -0.72 -7.72 -10.57
N LEU A 174 -1.77 -7.12 -10.01
CA LEU A 174 -2.38 -7.52 -8.74
C LEU A 174 -3.67 -8.33 -8.92
N THR A 175 -4.15 -8.46 -10.16
CA THR A 175 -5.33 -9.26 -10.53
C THR A 175 -5.11 -10.75 -10.31
N TRP A 176 -3.86 -11.23 -10.25
CA TRP A 176 -3.56 -12.58 -9.78
C TRP A 176 -3.60 -12.72 -8.26
N LEU A 177 -3.34 -11.63 -7.51
CA LEU A 177 -3.19 -11.69 -6.05
C LEU A 177 -4.49 -11.46 -5.27
N LEU A 178 -5.45 -10.72 -5.82
CA LEU A 178 -6.71 -10.40 -5.13
C LEU A 178 -7.90 -11.27 -5.55
N LEU A 179 -7.85 -11.99 -6.67
CA LEU A 179 -8.92 -12.94 -7.04
C LEU A 179 -8.82 -14.29 -6.30
N SER A 180 -7.67 -14.63 -5.72
CA SER A 180 -7.54 -15.86 -4.91
C SER A 180 -8.07 -15.72 -3.47
N LEU A 181 -8.61 -14.55 -3.09
CA LEU A 181 -8.97 -14.31 -1.70
C LEU A 181 -10.38 -14.76 -1.31
N HIS A 182 -11.22 -15.30 -2.22
CA HIS A 182 -12.58 -15.79 -1.88
C HIS A 182 -13.12 -16.94 -2.77
N LEU A 183 -12.31 -17.95 -3.11
CA LEU A 183 -12.81 -19.28 -3.53
C LEU A 183 -11.89 -20.39 -3.00
N THR A 184 -12.01 -20.66 -1.70
CA THR A 184 -11.79 -21.97 -1.05
C THR A 184 -12.79 -22.10 0.07
#